data_AF-A0A6W4RPA9-F1
#
_entry.id   AF-A0A6W4RPA9-F1
#
_cell.length_a   1.000
_cell.length_b   1.000
_cell.length_c   1.000
_cell.angle_alpha   90.00
_cell.angle_beta   90.00
_cell.angle_gamma   90.00
#
_symmetry.space_group_name_H-M   'P 1'
#
loop_
_entity.id
_entity.type
_entity.pdbx_description
1 polymer ?
#
loop_
_entity_poly.entity_id
_entity_poly.type
_entity_poly.pdbx_seq_one_letter_code
_entity_poly.pdbx_strand_id
1 'polypeptide(L)'
;MHRVNNSISPKKSVLNSTDIFKENKVRIDFHTNANQWLKSVRVGDYTNFLNSEKQFSKMFYKCINKIIPSIQVNWKNILSGVIPHCHAIENANKEIAIKVMKQLYPKYEEEMEIWEFGVGGGPRIIASVTREDDYSIVRPLFIDYHHLIYPSEVGSNNTTDTSKKVCKWCPDKKYNA
;
A
#
# COMPACT_ATOMS: atom_id res chain seq x y z
N MET A 1 -25.13 28.21 -59.54
CA MET A 1 -24.73 28.12 -58.11
C MET A 1 -25.36 26.86 -57.52
N HIS A 2 -24.60 25.78 -57.32
CA HIS A 2 -25.13 24.55 -56.71
C HIS A 2 -24.85 24.56 -55.20
N ARG A 3 -25.91 24.44 -54.39
CA ARG A 3 -25.81 24.17 -52.94
C ARG A 3 -25.53 22.70 -52.74
N VAL A 4 -24.38 22.38 -52.13
CA VAL A 4 -24.08 21.03 -51.64
C VAL A 4 -24.80 20.86 -50.31
N ASN A 5 -25.81 19.99 -50.28
CA ASN A 5 -26.47 19.58 -49.04
C ASN A 5 -25.73 18.37 -48.48
N ASN A 6 -25.05 18.55 -47.35
CA ASN A 6 -24.40 17.46 -46.64
C ASN A 6 -25.46 16.75 -45.77
N SER A 7 -25.86 15.54 -46.17
CA SER A 7 -26.95 14.77 -45.52
C SER A 7 -26.48 13.82 -44.42
N ILE A 8 -25.21 13.90 -44.01
CA ILE A 8 -24.63 13.01 -43.00
C ILE A 8 -24.70 13.70 -41.64
N SER A 9 -25.77 13.43 -40.90
CA SER A 9 -25.83 13.73 -39.46
C SER A 9 -24.74 12.93 -38.72
N PRO A 10 -23.99 13.52 -37.76
CA PRO A 10 -22.90 12.84 -37.09
C PRO A 10 -23.38 11.53 -36.43
N LYS A 11 -22.83 10.40 -36.87
CA LYS A 11 -23.08 9.11 -36.23
C LYS A 11 -22.35 9.07 -34.90
N LYS A 12 -23.12 9.28 -33.82
CA LYS A 12 -22.75 9.13 -32.40
C LYS A 12 -21.62 10.07 -31.94
N SER A 13 -21.90 10.85 -30.90
CA SER A 13 -20.86 11.44 -30.06
C SER A 13 -19.92 10.32 -29.62
N VAL A 14 -18.62 10.48 -29.88
CA VAL A 14 -17.60 9.69 -29.21
C VAL A 14 -17.84 9.91 -27.71
N LEU A 15 -18.35 8.90 -27.02
CA LEU A 15 -18.27 8.86 -25.57
C LEU A 15 -16.78 8.79 -25.29
N ASN A 16 -16.17 9.92 -24.92
CA ASN A 16 -14.90 9.88 -24.20
C ASN A 16 -15.16 8.94 -23.05
N SER A 17 -14.52 7.76 -23.06
CA SER A 17 -14.44 6.92 -21.87
C SER A 17 -14.03 7.87 -20.75
N THR A 18 -14.89 8.05 -19.76
CA THR A 18 -14.51 8.74 -18.53
C THR A 18 -13.28 8.03 -18.03
N ASP A 19 -12.15 8.66 -18.27
CA ASP A 19 -10.85 8.12 -17.96
C ASP A 19 -10.85 7.97 -16.44
N ILE A 20 -10.97 6.74 -15.95
CA ILE A 20 -11.01 6.44 -14.51
C ILE A 20 -9.78 7.01 -13.80
N PHE A 21 -8.72 7.31 -14.55
CA PHE A 21 -7.50 7.97 -14.12
C PHE A 21 -7.60 9.50 -13.98
N LYS A 22 -8.61 10.17 -14.54
CA LYS A 22 -8.82 11.62 -14.37
C LYS A 22 -9.46 11.99 -13.03
N GLU A 23 -10.26 11.10 -12.45
CA GLU A 23 -10.99 11.40 -11.20
C GLU A 23 -10.18 11.03 -9.94
N ASN A 24 -9.30 10.03 -10.01
CA ASN A 24 -8.46 9.60 -8.90
C ASN A 24 -6.98 9.94 -9.16
N LYS A 25 -6.60 11.13 -8.71
CA LYS A 25 -5.25 11.68 -8.82
C LYS A 25 -4.28 11.05 -7.80
N VAL A 26 -4.11 9.73 -7.83
CA VAL A 26 -3.11 9.02 -7.00
C VAL A 26 -2.16 8.20 -7.86
N ARG A 27 -0.86 8.33 -7.58
CA ARG A 27 0.21 7.53 -8.18
C ARG A 27 0.85 6.66 -7.11
N ILE A 28 1.17 5.42 -7.46
CA ILE A 28 1.91 4.52 -6.58
C ILE A 28 3.31 4.36 -7.17
N ASP A 29 4.31 4.81 -6.42
CA ASP A 29 5.70 4.84 -6.84
C ASP A 29 6.47 3.71 -6.12
N PHE A 30 6.79 2.66 -6.89
CA PHE A 30 7.63 1.55 -6.46
C PHE A 30 9.12 1.78 -6.72
N HIS A 31 9.49 2.83 -7.47
CA HIS A 31 10.87 3.09 -7.84
C HIS A 31 11.66 3.62 -6.64
N THR A 32 11.13 4.61 -5.92
CA THR A 32 11.86 5.26 -4.81
C THR A 32 12.38 4.27 -3.76
N ASN A 33 11.64 3.20 -3.48
CA ASN A 33 11.95 2.22 -2.43
C ASN A 33 12.10 0.78 -2.96
N ALA A 34 12.43 0.61 -4.24
CA ALA A 34 12.37 -0.68 -4.95
C ALA A 34 13.07 -1.83 -4.22
N ASN A 35 14.23 -1.59 -3.60
CA ASN A 35 15.06 -2.62 -2.98
C ASN A 35 14.82 -2.78 -1.46
N GLN A 36 13.78 -2.13 -0.92
CA GLN A 36 13.60 -1.98 0.53
C GLN A 36 12.21 -2.38 1.00
N TRP A 37 11.17 -2.05 0.24
CA TRP A 37 9.79 -2.24 0.72
C TRP A 37 9.35 -3.71 0.91
N LEU A 38 10.13 -4.67 0.40
CA LEU A 38 9.93 -6.10 0.62
C LEU A 38 10.92 -6.72 1.61
N LYS A 39 11.83 -5.93 2.20
CA LYS A 39 12.79 -6.43 3.19
C LYS A 39 12.12 -6.78 4.49
N SER A 40 12.67 -7.81 5.16
CA SER A 40 12.22 -8.20 6.49
C SER A 40 13.10 -7.64 7.59
N VAL A 41 12.49 -7.16 8.65
CA VAL A 41 13.12 -6.67 9.87
C VAL A 41 12.34 -7.12 11.10
N ARG A 42 13.01 -7.11 12.25
CA ARG A 42 12.41 -7.33 13.56
C ARG A 42 12.87 -6.22 14.50
N VAL A 43 11.93 -5.54 15.14
CA VAL A 43 12.18 -4.38 16.01
C VAL A 43 11.27 -4.46 17.23
N GLY A 44 11.86 -4.71 18.39
CA GLY A 44 11.07 -5.08 19.58
C GLY A 44 10.17 -6.28 19.26
N ASP A 45 8.87 -6.11 19.51
CA ASP A 45 7.85 -7.13 19.24
C ASP A 45 7.35 -7.13 17.79
N TYR A 46 7.63 -6.07 17.02
CA TYR A 46 7.28 -6.02 15.61
C TYR A 46 8.19 -6.93 14.78
N THR A 47 7.59 -7.61 13.80
CA THR A 47 8.31 -8.33 12.74
C THR A 47 7.49 -8.39 11.48
N ASN A 48 8.14 -8.37 10.33
CA ASN A 48 7.54 -8.75 9.04
C ASN A 48 8.30 -9.92 8.38
N PHE A 49 9.05 -10.69 9.17
CA PHE A 49 9.48 -12.03 8.76
C PHE A 49 8.28 -12.97 8.65
N LEU A 50 8.34 -13.90 7.72
CA LEU A 50 7.27 -14.86 7.46
C LEU A 50 7.70 -16.26 7.91
N ASN A 51 6.76 -17.18 7.99
CA ASN A 51 7.04 -18.58 8.30
C ASN A 51 7.58 -19.37 7.09
N SER A 52 7.25 -18.92 5.87
CA SER A 52 7.54 -19.64 4.64
C SER A 52 7.34 -18.77 3.41
N GLU A 53 7.92 -19.22 2.30
CA GLU A 53 7.68 -18.71 0.95
C GLU A 53 6.20 -18.81 0.54
N LYS A 54 5.50 -19.88 0.94
CA LYS A 54 4.06 -20.02 0.65
C LYS A 54 3.23 -18.93 1.31
N GLN A 55 3.56 -18.56 2.55
CA GLN A 55 2.90 -17.46 3.26
C GLN A 55 3.17 -16.13 2.56
N PHE A 56 4.42 -15.89 2.15
CA PHE A 56 4.78 -14.73 1.35
C PHE A 56 3.93 -14.62 0.09
N SER A 57 3.90 -15.64 -0.75
CA SER A 57 3.18 -15.60 -2.02
C SER A 57 1.69 -15.31 -1.82
N LYS A 58 1.05 -15.91 -0.80
CA LYS A 58 -0.37 -15.64 -0.49
C LYS A 58 -0.61 -14.19 -0.07
N MET A 59 0.25 -13.65 0.80
CA MET A 59 0.11 -12.28 1.31
C MET A 59 0.47 -11.24 0.24
N PHE A 60 1.57 -11.45 -0.48
CA PHE A 60 1.99 -10.59 -1.56
C PHE A 60 0.98 -10.56 -2.71
N TYR A 61 0.39 -11.71 -3.06
CA TYR A 61 -0.73 -11.76 -4.02
C TYR A 61 -1.87 -10.83 -3.60
N LYS A 62 -2.20 -10.77 -2.30
CA LYS A 62 -3.23 -9.86 -1.78
C LYS A 62 -2.81 -8.39 -1.84
N CYS A 63 -1.54 -8.08 -1.59
CA CYS A 63 -1.01 -6.72 -1.76
C CYS A 63 -1.20 -6.24 -3.21
N ILE A 64 -0.75 -7.03 -4.19
CA ILE A 64 -0.79 -6.67 -5.61
C ILE A 64 -2.21 -6.68 -6.19
N ASN A 65 -3.01 -7.71 -5.90
CA ASN A 65 -4.30 -7.89 -6.57
C ASN A 65 -5.47 -7.22 -5.84
N LYS A 66 -5.30 -6.80 -4.58
CA LYS A 66 -6.40 -6.22 -3.80
C LYS A 66 -6.04 -4.86 -3.22
N ILE A 67 -4.94 -4.75 -2.47
CA ILE A 67 -4.62 -3.51 -1.76
C ILE A 67 -4.26 -2.40 -2.74
N ILE A 68 -3.28 -2.62 -3.64
CA ILE A 68 -2.83 -1.62 -4.62
C ILE A 68 -3.98 -1.11 -5.51
N PRO A 69 -4.79 -1.98 -6.13
CA PRO A 69 -5.96 -1.51 -6.89
C PRO A 69 -6.95 -0.74 -6.03
N SER A 70 -7.20 -1.17 -4.78
CA SER A 70 -8.12 -0.47 -3.88
C SER A 70 -7.68 0.96 -3.57
N ILE A 71 -6.36 1.21 -3.41
CA ILE A 71 -5.82 2.55 -3.21
C ILE A 71 -6.19 3.45 -4.40
N GLN A 72 -5.99 2.97 -5.62
CA GLN A 72 -6.23 3.75 -6.83
C GLN A 72 -7.71 3.99 -7.09
N VAL A 73 -8.56 2.99 -6.84
CA VAL A 73 -10.01 3.08 -7.08
C VAL A 73 -10.71 3.93 -6.01
N ASN A 74 -10.26 3.86 -4.76
CA ASN A 74 -10.98 4.46 -3.62
C ASN A 74 -10.29 5.70 -3.04
N TRP A 75 -9.29 6.28 -3.71
CA TRP A 75 -8.43 7.32 -3.12
C TRP A 75 -9.18 8.46 -2.44
N LYS A 76 -10.21 9.02 -3.10
CA LYS A 76 -11.04 10.09 -2.51
C LYS A 76 -11.71 9.66 -1.20
N ASN A 77 -12.24 8.45 -1.16
CA ASN A 77 -12.91 7.89 0.03
C ASN A 77 -11.90 7.53 1.14
N ILE A 78 -10.67 7.16 0.76
CA ILE A 78 -9.57 6.95 1.70
C ILE A 78 -9.21 8.28 2.37
N LEU A 79 -9.06 9.35 1.59
CA LEU A 79 -8.76 10.69 2.13
C LEU A 79 -9.87 11.23 3.03
N SER A 80 -11.13 10.88 2.78
CA SER A 80 -12.24 11.25 3.67
C SER A 80 -12.40 10.33 4.89
N GLY A 81 -11.52 9.34 5.07
CA GLY A 81 -11.50 8.45 6.22
C GLY A 81 -12.62 7.40 6.27
N VAL A 82 -13.36 7.19 5.18
CA VAL A 82 -14.51 6.25 5.17
C VAL A 82 -14.12 4.82 4.82
N ILE A 83 -12.90 4.59 4.31
CA ILE A 83 -12.40 3.26 3.98
C ILE A 83 -11.66 2.68 5.19
N PRO A 84 -12.16 1.59 5.81
CA PRO A 84 -11.49 0.97 6.95
C PRO A 84 -10.09 0.47 6.58
N HIS A 85 -9.17 0.49 7.55
CA HIS A 85 -7.78 0.03 7.38
C HIS A 85 -6.96 0.79 6.32
N CYS A 86 -7.45 1.96 5.90
CA CYS A 86 -6.76 2.88 5.01
C CYS A 86 -6.72 4.26 5.67
N HIS A 87 -5.70 4.52 6.49
CA HIS A 87 -5.62 5.76 7.26
C HIS A 87 -4.17 6.14 7.58
N ALA A 88 -3.97 7.40 7.97
CA ALA A 88 -2.71 7.86 8.53
C ALA A 88 -2.40 7.08 9.83
N ILE A 89 -1.12 6.78 10.03
CA ILE A 89 -0.61 6.13 11.23
C ILE A 89 -0.21 7.21 12.22
N GLU A 90 -0.75 7.12 13.43
CA GLU A 90 -0.63 8.14 14.46
C GLU A 90 -0.13 7.56 15.79
N ASN A 91 0.29 8.46 16.70
CA ASN A 91 0.62 8.16 18.09
C ASN A 91 1.65 7.01 18.24
N ALA A 92 1.46 6.14 19.23
CA ALA A 92 2.35 5.02 19.53
C ALA A 92 2.59 4.09 18.32
N ASN A 93 1.61 3.94 17.43
CA ASN A 93 1.74 3.08 16.26
C ASN A 93 2.65 3.73 15.20
N LYS A 94 2.66 5.07 15.11
CA LYS A 94 3.62 5.82 14.29
C LYS A 94 5.04 5.61 14.80
N GLU A 95 5.25 5.56 16.11
CA GLU A 95 6.57 5.29 16.69
C GLU A 95 7.11 3.91 16.30
N ILE A 96 6.25 2.88 16.29
CA ILE A 96 6.63 1.53 15.84
C ILE A 96 7.05 1.58 14.37
N ALA A 97 6.22 2.19 13.51
CA ALA A 97 6.53 2.35 12.09
C ALA A 97 7.86 3.09 11.86
N ILE A 98 8.12 4.17 12.59
CA ILE A 98 9.38 4.92 12.53
C ILE A 98 10.57 4.05 12.94
N LYS A 99 10.46 3.25 14.01
CA LYS A 99 11.54 2.34 14.43
C LYS A 99 11.85 1.28 13.36
N VAL A 100 10.82 0.76 12.68
CA VAL A 100 10.97 -0.15 11.53
C VAL A 100 11.66 0.56 10.37
N MET A 101 11.22 1.77 10.03
CA MET A 101 11.83 2.54 8.95
C MET A 101 13.29 2.87 9.20
N LYS A 102 13.67 3.28 10.42
CA LYS A 102 15.07 3.57 10.75
C LYS A 102 16.01 2.37 10.53
N GLN A 103 15.48 1.14 10.62
CA GLN A 103 16.26 -0.07 10.32
C GLN A 103 16.33 -0.36 8.82
N LEU A 104 15.24 -0.17 8.09
CA LEU A 104 15.18 -0.42 6.63
C LEU A 104 15.85 0.69 5.82
N TYR A 105 15.84 1.92 6.35
CA TYR A 105 16.29 3.16 5.73
C TYR A 105 17.17 3.94 6.73
N PRO A 106 18.44 3.57 6.93
CA PRO A 106 19.29 4.20 7.95
C PRO A 106 19.56 5.70 7.73
N LYS A 107 19.37 6.20 6.51
CA LYS A 107 19.50 7.62 6.14
C LYS A 107 18.18 8.38 6.21
N TYR A 108 17.17 7.81 6.85
CA TYR A 108 15.87 8.44 7.00
C TYR A 108 15.98 9.57 8.04
N GLU A 109 15.83 10.81 7.60
CA GLU A 109 16.01 12.01 8.43
C GLU A 109 14.76 12.94 8.46
N GLU A 110 13.77 12.70 7.60
CA GLU A 110 12.63 13.60 7.42
C GLU A 110 11.41 13.23 8.29
N GLU A 111 10.53 14.19 8.58
CA GLU A 111 9.18 13.89 9.05
C GLU A 111 8.28 13.57 7.86
N MET A 112 7.66 12.39 7.88
CA MET A 112 6.76 11.97 6.82
C MET A 112 5.37 11.62 7.35
N GLU A 113 4.38 11.78 6.48
CA GLU A 113 3.05 11.24 6.70
C GLU A 113 3.03 9.76 6.30
N ILE A 114 2.94 8.90 7.31
CA ILE A 114 2.92 7.45 7.14
C ILE A 114 1.47 6.99 7.13
N TRP A 115 1.12 6.17 6.17
CA TRP A 115 -0.21 5.58 6.02
C TRP A 115 -0.14 4.06 6.08
N GLU A 116 -1.21 3.48 6.61
CA GLU A 116 -1.52 2.07 6.47
C GLU A 116 -2.57 1.89 5.35
N PHE A 117 -2.37 0.90 4.48
CA PHE A 117 -3.35 0.51 3.46
C PHE A 117 -3.67 -0.98 3.54
N GLY A 118 -4.96 -1.31 3.68
CA GLY A 118 -5.48 -2.67 3.82
C GLY A 118 -6.87 -2.86 3.19
N VAL A 119 -7.32 -4.10 3.11
CA VAL A 119 -8.66 -4.48 2.59
C VAL A 119 -9.35 -5.49 3.51
N GLY A 120 -9.08 -5.40 4.82
CA GLY A 120 -9.59 -6.32 5.86
C GLY A 120 -8.80 -7.62 5.96
N GLY A 121 -8.28 -7.93 7.16
CA GLY A 121 -7.46 -9.12 7.47
C GLY A 121 -6.13 -9.23 6.68
N GLY A 122 -5.14 -9.95 7.20
CA GLY A 122 -3.87 -10.18 6.50
C GLY A 122 -3.02 -8.91 6.31
N PRO A 123 -2.19 -8.83 5.24
CA PRO A 123 -1.13 -7.84 5.14
C PRO A 123 -1.65 -6.40 5.00
N ARG A 124 -0.77 -5.46 5.36
CA ARG A 124 -0.91 -4.03 5.16
C ARG A 124 0.30 -3.47 4.45
N ILE A 125 0.06 -2.61 3.47
CA ILE A 125 1.14 -1.82 2.87
C ILE A 125 1.29 -0.57 3.72
N ILE A 126 2.47 -0.39 4.30
CA ILE A 126 2.84 0.84 5.00
C ILE A 126 3.58 1.72 4.00
N ALA A 127 3.16 2.97 3.86
CA ALA A 127 3.64 3.84 2.81
C ALA A 127 3.73 5.31 3.23
N SER A 128 4.60 6.06 2.56
CA SER A 128 4.61 7.51 2.61
C SER A 128 3.50 8.05 1.73
N VAL A 129 2.83 9.11 2.15
CA VAL A 129 1.96 9.88 1.27
C VAL A 129 2.50 11.31 1.16
N THR A 130 2.78 11.75 -0.06
CA THR A 130 3.02 13.18 -0.35
C THR A 130 1.91 13.70 -1.24
N ARG A 131 1.49 14.94 -1.03
CA ARG A 131 0.46 15.60 -1.84
C ARG A 131 1.13 16.71 -2.64
N GLU A 132 0.93 16.66 -3.95
CA GLU A 132 1.23 17.73 -4.89
C GLU A 132 -0.08 18.38 -5.33
N ASP A 133 0.00 19.55 -5.96
CA ASP A 133 -1.18 20.37 -6.32
C ASP A 133 -2.26 19.58 -7.06
N ASP A 134 -1.82 18.66 -7.93
CA ASP A 134 -2.71 17.91 -8.79
C ASP A 134 -2.80 16.42 -8.48
N TYR A 135 -2.00 15.87 -7.58
CA TYR A 135 -2.03 14.43 -7.29
C TYR A 135 -1.32 14.07 -5.99
N SER A 136 -1.68 12.90 -5.45
CA SER A 136 -0.97 12.29 -4.33
C SER A 136 -0.01 11.21 -4.84
N ILE A 137 1.14 11.08 -4.18
CA ILE A 137 2.10 10.00 -4.43
C ILE A 137 2.17 9.12 -3.19
N VAL A 138 1.85 7.84 -3.38
CA VAL A 138 1.99 6.78 -2.38
C VAL A 138 3.29 6.03 -2.67
N ARG A 139 4.22 6.00 -1.72
CA ARG A 139 5.48 5.24 -1.84
C ARG A 139 5.51 4.14 -0.79
N PRO A 140 5.39 2.86 -1.19
CA PRO A 140 5.53 1.76 -0.25
C PRO A 140 6.87 1.81 0.49
N LEU A 141 6.80 1.62 1.81
CA LEU A 141 7.95 1.65 2.72
C LEU A 141 8.26 0.25 3.23
N PHE A 142 7.23 -0.51 3.61
CA PHE A 142 7.34 -1.92 3.94
C PHE A 142 5.95 -2.55 3.99
N ILE A 143 5.90 -3.88 4.07
CA ILE A 143 4.66 -4.62 4.31
C ILE A 143 4.63 -5.09 5.75
N ASP A 144 3.56 -4.74 6.47
CA ASP A 144 3.20 -5.38 7.73
C ASP A 144 2.33 -6.61 7.42
N TYR A 145 2.96 -7.78 7.36
CA TYR A 145 2.30 -9.03 7.02
C TYR A 145 1.35 -9.53 8.12
N HIS A 146 1.61 -9.14 9.37
CA HIS A 146 0.98 -9.73 10.55
C HIS A 146 0.05 -8.76 11.28
N HIS A 147 -0.08 -7.53 10.78
CA HIS A 147 -0.93 -6.48 11.35
C HIS A 147 -0.50 -6.17 12.80
N LEU A 148 0.80 -5.99 13.01
CA LEU A 148 1.42 -5.71 14.31
C LEU A 148 1.56 -4.21 14.60
N ILE A 149 1.40 -3.32 13.62
CA ILE A 149 1.36 -1.88 13.87
C ILE A 149 0.05 -1.46 14.52
N TYR A 150 -1.07 -2.00 14.04
CA TYR A 150 -2.39 -1.89 14.65
C TYR A 150 -2.89 -3.29 15.03
N PRO A 151 -2.36 -3.91 16.11
CA PRO A 151 -2.78 -5.24 16.49
C PRO A 151 -4.28 -5.27 16.75
N SER A 152 -4.96 -6.29 16.22
CA SER A 152 -6.35 -6.56 16.55
C SER A 152 -6.47 -6.83 18.05
N GLU A 153 -7.63 -6.52 18.64
CA GLU A 153 -7.87 -6.75 20.06
C GLU A 153 -7.53 -8.19 20.48
N VAL A 154 -6.92 -8.30 21.67
CA VAL A 154 -6.52 -9.56 22.30
C VAL A 154 -7.76 -10.44 22.46
N GLY A 155 -7.77 -11.60 21.81
CA GLY A 155 -8.92 -12.53 21.79
C GLY A 155 -9.56 -12.72 20.41
N SER A 156 -9.15 -11.94 19.39
CA SER A 156 -9.47 -12.29 18.00
C SER A 156 -8.70 -13.57 17.59
N ASN A 157 -9.38 -14.53 16.95
CA ASN A 157 -8.88 -15.88 16.59
C ASN A 157 -7.69 -15.91 15.57
N ASN A 158 -6.90 -14.83 15.46
CA ASN A 158 -5.90 -14.60 14.40
C ASN A 158 -4.49 -14.25 14.93
N THR A 159 -4.14 -14.62 16.17
CA THR A 159 -2.77 -14.42 16.66
C THR A 159 -1.82 -15.42 16.02
N THR A 160 -1.31 -15.08 14.84
CA THR A 160 -0.23 -15.83 14.19
C THR A 160 1.00 -15.80 15.11
N ASP A 161 1.64 -16.95 15.35
CA ASP A 161 2.91 -16.97 16.08
C ASP A 161 3.99 -16.28 15.24
N THR A 162 4.35 -15.06 15.66
CA THR A 162 5.36 -14.21 15.03
C THR A 162 6.74 -14.31 15.71
N SER A 163 6.94 -15.29 16.58
CA SER A 163 8.21 -15.50 17.28
C SER A 163 9.37 -15.75 16.31
N LYS A 164 10.60 -15.52 16.76
CA LYS A 164 11.82 -15.80 15.98
C LYS A 164 11.94 -17.28 15.58
N LYS A 165 11.33 -18.19 16.34
CA LYS A 165 11.36 -19.63 16.06
C LYS A 165 10.52 -19.98 14.85
N VAL A 166 9.34 -19.36 14.73
CA VAL A 166 8.38 -19.63 13.64
C VAL A 166 8.62 -18.73 12.43
N CYS A 167 8.71 -17.41 12.65
CA CYS A 167 8.88 -16.42 11.58
C CYS A 167 10.35 -16.04 11.41
N LYS A 168 11.03 -16.76 10.50
CA LYS A 168 12.44 -16.56 10.13
C LYS A 168 12.68 -16.41 8.63
N TRP A 169 11.68 -16.64 7.80
CA TRP A 169 11.78 -16.54 6.35
C TRP A 169 11.74 -15.08 5.91
N CYS A 170 12.60 -14.70 4.97
CA CYS A 170 12.76 -13.34 4.44
C CYS A 170 12.84 -13.40 2.91
N PRO A 171 12.00 -12.65 2.17
CA PRO A 171 12.02 -12.65 0.70
C PRO A 171 13.35 -12.15 0.14
N ASP A 172 13.90 -11.07 0.71
CA ASP A 172 15.16 -10.46 0.27
C ASP A 172 16.33 -11.45 0.34
N LYS A 173 16.46 -12.19 1.45
CA LYS A 173 17.48 -13.24 1.59
C LYS A 173 17.29 -14.42 0.62
N LYS A 174 16.09 -14.64 0.12
CA LYS A 174 15.75 -15.78 -0.74
C LYS A 174 15.93 -15.45 -2.22
N TYR A 175 15.58 -14.24 -2.64
CA TYR A 175 15.49 -13.86 -4.06
C TYR A 175 16.50 -12.80 -4.50
N ASN A 176 17.14 -12.07 -3.57
CA ASN A 176 18.20 -11.10 -3.87
C ASN A 176 19.60 -11.61 -3.44
N ALA A 177 19.74 -12.93 -3.25
CA ALA A 177 21.00 -13.57 -2.87
C ALA A 177 21.91 -13.83 -4.07
#